data_AF-A0A1J4VHI0-F1
#
_entry.id   AF-A0A1J4VHI0-F1
#
_cell.length_a   1.000
_cell.length_b   1.000
_cell.length_c   1.000
_cell.angle_alpha   90.00
_cell.angle_beta   90.00
_cell.angle_gamma   90.00
#
_symmetry.space_group_name_H-M   'P 1'
#
loop_
_entity.id
_entity.type
_entity.pdbx_description
1 polymer ?
#
loop_
_entity_poly.entity_id
_entity_poly.type
_entity_poly.pdbx_seq_one_letter_code
_entity_poly.pdbx_strand_id
1 'polypeptide(L)'
;MGSNRIFSIFVSISSALLIVLAVSIFAVRLHTNSVSIQNKVSEDVKVRVKILLDNVWLEKDFKGELHVGDIVSSLRSEQIGTILSFDTRSVTARLDLKNSNTVLKPGAQIKLMGDSAVISGTILNVEQDF
;
A
#
# COMPACT_ATOMS: atom_id res chain seq x y z
N MET A 1 10.11 32.60 62.93
CA MET A 1 10.90 31.89 61.90
C MET A 1 10.08 30.76 61.25
N GLY A 2 8.87 31.03 60.72
CA GLY A 2 7.95 30.00 60.20
C GLY A 2 7.55 30.14 58.71
N SER A 3 7.91 31.25 58.05
CA SER A 3 7.40 31.63 56.73
C SER A 3 8.17 31.07 55.52
N ASN A 4 9.48 30.79 55.66
CA ASN A 4 10.30 30.34 54.51
C ASN A 4 9.95 28.94 53.99
N ARG A 5 9.43 28.05 54.85
CA ARG A 5 9.09 26.68 54.47
C ARG A 5 7.87 26.63 53.56
N ILE A 6 6.85 27.42 53.85
CA ILE A 6 5.59 27.45 53.09
C ILE A 6 5.84 28.01 51.67
N PHE A 7 6.60 29.10 51.55
CA PHE A 7 6.95 29.69 50.25
C PHE A 7 7.74 28.70 49.36
N SER A 8 8.70 27.96 49.93
CA SER A 8 9.46 26.95 49.19
C SER A 8 8.61 25.79 48.64
N ILE A 9 7.55 25.43 49.36
CA ILE A 9 6.59 24.39 48.94
C ILE A 9 5.77 24.91 47.75
N PHE A 10 5.28 26.15 47.81
CA PHE A 10 4.53 26.75 46.70
C PHE A 10 5.36 26.83 45.41
N VAL A 11 6.62 27.25 45.49
CA VAL A 11 7.53 27.31 44.33
C VAL A 11 7.79 25.90 43.75
N SER A 12 7.91 24.89 44.61
CA SER A 12 8.11 23.50 44.19
C SER A 12 6.87 22.92 43.50
N ILE A 13 5.68 23.23 43.98
CA ILE A 13 4.42 22.79 43.37
C ILE A 13 4.22 23.47 42.01
N SER A 14 4.44 24.78 41.94
CA SER A 14 4.29 25.54 40.69
C SER A 14 5.26 25.08 39.59
N SER A 15 6.50 24.77 39.96
CA SER A 15 7.50 24.24 38.99
C SER A 15 7.13 22.85 38.49
N ALA A 16 6.64 21.96 39.37
CA ALA A 16 6.18 20.63 38.97
C ALA A 16 4.99 20.70 37.99
N LEU A 17 4.03 21.60 38.23
CA LEU A 17 2.88 21.81 37.36
C LEU A 17 3.29 22.25 35.94
N LEU A 18 4.27 23.16 35.83
CA LEU A 18 4.77 23.63 34.54
C LEU A 18 5.47 22.52 33.74
N ILE A 19 6.22 21.64 34.42
CA ILE A 19 6.89 20.51 33.79
C ILE A 19 5.86 19.51 33.23
N VAL A 20 4.82 19.19 34.01
CA VAL A 20 3.75 18.27 33.56
C VAL A 20 3.02 18.83 32.33
N LEU A 21 2.75 20.14 32.31
CA LEU A 21 2.12 20.79 31.16
C LEU A 21 3.01 20.73 29.91
N ALA A 22 4.31 21.01 30.05
CA ALA A 22 5.27 20.95 28.96
C ALA A 22 5.42 19.54 28.39
N VAL A 23 5.49 18.52 29.26
CA VAL A 23 5.54 17.11 28.85
C VAL A 23 4.28 16.69 28.11
N SER A 24 3.10 17.14 28.56
CA SER A 24 1.83 16.85 27.90
C SER A 24 1.75 17.47 26.51
N ILE A 25 2.16 18.74 26.36
CA ILE A 25 2.23 19.41 25.05
C ILE A 25 3.23 18.70 24.12
N PHE A 26 4.38 18.28 24.66
CA PHE A 26 5.37 17.53 23.89
C PHE A 26 4.84 16.16 23.44
N ALA A 27 4.13 15.43 24.31
CA ALA A 27 3.50 14.16 23.97
C ALA A 27 2.44 14.33 22.88
N VAL A 28 1.62 15.39 22.97
CA VAL A 28 0.64 15.72 21.91
C VAL A 28 1.35 16.06 20.60
N ARG A 29 2.44 16.84 20.62
CA ARG A 29 3.23 17.18 19.43
C ARG A 29 3.93 15.96 18.82
N LEU A 30 4.40 15.03 19.64
CA LEU A 30 4.96 13.76 19.19
C LEU A 30 3.89 12.92 18.49
N HIS A 31 2.68 12.85 19.07
CA HIS A 31 1.56 12.12 18.48
C HIS A 31 1.11 12.75 17.15
N THR A 32 0.94 14.08 17.09
CA THR A 32 0.56 14.76 15.84
C THR A 32 1.64 14.66 14.76
N ASN A 33 2.92 14.71 15.12
CA ASN A 33 4.00 14.43 14.17
C ASN A 33 4.00 12.97 13.69
N SER A 34 3.71 12.00 14.56
CA SER A 34 3.59 10.60 14.15
C SER A 34 2.42 10.37 13.19
N VAL A 35 1.30 11.06 13.39
CA VAL A 35 0.13 11.02 12.50
C VAL A 35 0.43 11.74 11.18
N SER A 36 1.17 12.85 11.20
CA SER A 36 1.57 13.57 9.98
C SER A 36 2.58 12.79 9.12
N ILE A 37 3.39 11.90 9.71
CA ILE A 37 4.33 11.04 8.98
C ILE A 37 3.60 9.81 8.42
N GLN A 38 2.61 9.27 9.15
CA GLN A 38 1.76 8.20 8.63
C GLN A 38 0.83 8.64 7.49
N ASN A 39 0.49 9.92 7.39
CA ASN A 39 -0.48 10.41 6.38
C ASN A 39 0.16 10.93 5.08
N LYS A 40 1.47 10.74 4.89
CA LYS A 40 2.20 11.24 3.69
C LYS A 40 2.82 10.15 2.82
N VAL A 41 2.50 8.89 3.10
CA VAL A 41 3.00 7.75 2.35
C VAL A 41 1.80 6.98 1.81
N SER A 42 1.04 7.62 0.91
CA SER A 42 0.38 6.85 -0.14
C SER A 42 1.48 6.47 -1.11
N GLU A 43 2.32 5.53 -0.70
CA GLU A 43 3.36 4.96 -1.54
C GLU A 43 2.70 4.28 -2.74
N ASP A 44 3.23 4.53 -3.94
CA ASP A 44 2.92 3.74 -5.11
C ASP A 44 3.40 2.31 -4.85
N VAL A 45 2.47 1.41 -4.49
CA VAL A 45 2.80 0.03 -4.13
C VAL A 45 2.93 -0.80 -5.40
N LYS A 46 4.15 -1.23 -5.70
CA LYS A 46 4.43 -2.17 -6.79
C LYS A 46 4.30 -3.60 -6.26
N VAL A 47 3.45 -4.39 -6.91
CA VAL A 47 3.23 -5.79 -6.55
C VAL A 47 3.53 -6.70 -7.73
N ARG A 48 4.16 -7.83 -7.46
CA ARG A 48 4.32 -8.93 -8.39
C ARG A 48 3.18 -9.91 -8.18
N VAL A 49 2.44 -10.19 -9.24
CA VAL A 49 1.27 -11.06 -9.20
C VAL A 49 1.50 -12.22 -10.15
N LYS A 50 1.35 -13.44 -9.64
CA LYS A 50 1.29 -14.63 -10.46
C LYS A 50 -0.16 -15.05 -10.65
N ILE A 51 -0.58 -15.18 -11.90
CA ILE A 51 -1.96 -15.41 -12.31
C ILE A 51 -1.99 -16.76 -13.03
N LEU A 52 -2.86 -17.66 -12.58
CA LEU A 52 -3.16 -18.91 -13.29
C LEU A 52 -4.09 -18.61 -14.45
N LEU A 53 -3.74 -19.13 -15.62
CA LEU A 53 -4.61 -19.00 -16.77
C LEU A 53 -5.81 -19.93 -16.63
N ASP A 54 -7.03 -19.41 -16.76
CA ASP A 54 -8.17 -20.29 -17.07
C ASP A 54 -8.08 -20.70 -18.56
N ASN A 55 -8.42 -21.94 -18.92
CA ASN A 55 -8.30 -22.44 -20.30
C ASN A 55 -9.15 -21.66 -21.36
N VAL A 56 -9.83 -20.58 -20.95
CA VAL A 56 -10.60 -19.64 -21.78
C VAL A 56 -9.71 -18.49 -22.32
N TRP A 57 -8.40 -18.55 -22.06
CA TRP A 57 -7.43 -17.44 -22.07
C TRP A 57 -7.11 -16.69 -23.35
N LEU A 58 -7.70 -17.07 -24.46
CA LEU A 58 -7.63 -16.29 -25.69
C LEU A 58 -9.07 -16.25 -26.19
N GLU A 59 -9.82 -15.25 -25.72
CA GLU A 59 -11.08 -14.89 -26.38
C GLU A 59 -10.77 -14.89 -27.89
N LYS A 60 -11.48 -15.73 -28.66
CA LYS A 60 -11.19 -16.06 -30.07
C LYS A 60 -11.06 -14.85 -31.00
N ASP A 61 -11.41 -13.67 -30.50
CA ASP A 61 -11.42 -12.39 -31.18
C ASP A 61 -10.12 -11.56 -30.96
N PHE A 62 -9.24 -11.95 -30.03
CA PHE A 62 -7.93 -11.30 -29.79
C PHE A 62 -6.78 -12.28 -30.09
N LYS A 63 -6.22 -12.18 -31.31
CA LYS A 63 -5.07 -12.96 -31.81
C LYS A 63 -3.72 -12.29 -31.53
N GLY A 64 -3.58 -11.55 -30.42
CA GLY A 64 -2.29 -10.97 -30.08
C GLY A 64 -1.42 -11.97 -29.36
N GLU A 65 -0.16 -12.05 -29.78
CA GLU A 65 0.86 -12.75 -29.00
C GLU A 65 1.19 -11.91 -27.76
N LEU A 66 1.23 -12.58 -26.61
CA LEU A 66 1.65 -11.96 -25.36
C LEU A 66 3.16 -11.81 -25.35
N HIS A 67 3.67 -10.63 -25.06
CA HIS A 67 5.10 -10.38 -24.95
C HIS A 67 5.49 -9.94 -23.54
N VAL A 68 6.71 -10.29 -23.15
CA VAL A 68 7.33 -9.73 -21.94
C VAL A 68 7.58 -8.24 -22.18
N GLY A 69 7.19 -7.40 -21.23
CA GLY A 69 7.21 -5.95 -21.38
C GLY A 69 5.88 -5.34 -21.80
N ASP A 70 4.89 -6.15 -22.20
CA ASP A 70 3.57 -5.65 -22.53
C ASP A 70 2.94 -4.93 -21.34
N ILE A 71 2.36 -3.77 -21.62
CA ILE A 71 1.60 -3.00 -20.64
C ILE A 71 0.21 -3.60 -20.56
N VAL A 72 -0.24 -3.87 -19.34
CA VAL A 72 -1.55 -4.43 -19.05
C VAL A 72 -2.28 -3.56 -18.04
N SER A 73 -3.59 -3.46 -18.18
CA SER A 73 -4.44 -2.68 -17.28
C SER A 73 -5.56 -3.55 -16.72
N SER A 74 -5.93 -3.37 -15.45
CA SER A 74 -7.10 -4.06 -14.90
C SER A 74 -8.40 -3.37 -15.40
N LEU A 75 -9.36 -4.15 -15.86
CA LEU A 75 -10.67 -3.63 -16.33
C LEU A 75 -11.46 -2.88 -15.25
N ARG A 76 -11.25 -3.26 -13.98
CA ARG A 76 -12.04 -2.76 -12.84
C ARG A 76 -11.27 -1.78 -11.96
N SER A 77 -10.00 -1.58 -12.25
CA SER A 77 -9.09 -0.88 -11.36
C SER A 77 -8.08 -0.18 -12.24
N GLU A 78 -7.79 1.10 -12.00
CA GLU A 78 -6.75 1.86 -12.70
C GLU A 78 -5.31 1.35 -12.37
N GLN A 79 -5.16 0.05 -12.21
CA GLN A 79 -3.91 -0.66 -12.04
C GLN A 79 -3.30 -0.83 -13.41
N ILE A 80 -2.16 -0.19 -13.61
CA ILE A 80 -1.34 -0.38 -14.80
C ILE A 80 -0.20 -1.29 -14.38
N GLY A 81 0.14 -2.25 -15.23
CA GLY A 81 1.20 -3.19 -14.95
C GLY A 81 1.96 -3.59 -16.19
N THR A 82 2.99 -4.39 -15.99
CA THR A 82 3.87 -4.89 -17.04
C THR A 82 4.03 -6.40 -16.88
N ILE A 83 3.93 -7.13 -17.98
CA ILE A 83 4.17 -8.57 -17.99
C ILE A 83 5.66 -8.83 -17.83
N LEU A 84 6.04 -9.57 -16.79
CA LEU A 84 7.43 -9.93 -16.51
C LEU A 84 7.81 -11.26 -17.14
N SER A 85 6.89 -12.22 -17.12
CA SER A 85 7.10 -13.54 -17.70
C SER A 85 5.76 -14.24 -17.89
N PHE A 86 5.71 -15.16 -18.84
CA PHE A 86 4.55 -16.03 -19.03
C PHE A 86 5.00 -17.44 -19.37
N ASP A 87 4.18 -18.40 -18.98
CA ASP A 87 4.26 -19.78 -19.39
C ASP A 87 2.89 -20.24 -19.92
N THR A 88 2.79 -21.49 -20.36
CA THR A 88 1.55 -22.06 -20.92
C THR A 88 0.32 -22.02 -19.99
N ARG A 89 0.52 -21.85 -18.68
CA ARG A 89 -0.51 -21.95 -17.64
C ARG A 89 -0.49 -20.81 -16.64
N SER A 90 0.54 -19.96 -16.63
CA SER A 90 0.62 -18.84 -15.71
C SER A 90 1.29 -17.60 -16.32
N VAL A 91 0.81 -16.43 -15.93
CA VAL A 91 1.43 -15.14 -16.24
C VAL A 91 1.87 -14.48 -14.95
N THR A 92 3.08 -13.94 -14.97
CA THR A 92 3.58 -13.09 -13.89
C THR A 92 3.62 -11.65 -14.39
N ALA A 93 2.92 -10.77 -13.70
CA ALA A 93 2.86 -9.34 -14.00
C ALA A 93 3.27 -8.52 -12.79
N ARG A 94 3.96 -7.41 -13.02
CA ARG A 94 4.16 -6.36 -12.03
C ARG A 94 3.00 -5.38 -12.18
N LEU A 95 2.19 -5.18 -11.15
CA LEU A 95 1.10 -4.22 -11.13
C LEU A 95 1.48 -3.05 -10.23
N ASP A 96 1.23 -1.84 -10.71
CA ASP A 96 1.36 -0.59 -9.97
C ASP A 96 -0.01 -0.24 -9.37
N LEU A 97 -0.11 -0.31 -8.05
CA LEU A 97 -1.33 -0.01 -7.31
C LEU A 97 -1.33 1.46 -6.91
N LYS A 98 -1.77 2.34 -7.82
CA LYS A 98 -1.94 3.77 -7.55
C LYS A 98 -2.98 4.12 -6.49
N ASN A 99 -3.75 3.13 -6.02
CA ASN A 99 -4.77 3.33 -5.00
C ASN A 99 -4.78 2.17 -4.00
N SER A 100 -4.41 2.48 -2.75
CA SER A 100 -4.19 1.53 -1.64
C SER A 100 -5.43 0.71 -1.24
N ASN A 101 -6.62 1.11 -1.70
CA ASN A 101 -7.87 0.38 -1.46
C ASN A 101 -8.04 -0.86 -2.34
N THR A 102 -7.22 -1.04 -3.38
CA THR A 102 -7.38 -2.21 -4.26
C THR A 102 -6.58 -3.39 -3.74
N VAL A 103 -7.23 -4.18 -2.88
CA VAL A 103 -6.63 -5.38 -2.30
C VAL A 103 -6.70 -6.55 -3.29
N LEU A 104 -5.57 -6.86 -3.93
CA LEU A 104 -5.41 -8.10 -4.68
C LEU A 104 -5.23 -9.25 -3.69
N LYS A 105 -6.08 -10.28 -3.81
CA LYS A 105 -6.06 -11.46 -2.93
C LYS A 105 -5.82 -12.72 -3.75
N PRO A 106 -4.97 -13.65 -3.28
CA PRO A 106 -4.92 -14.99 -3.83
C PRO A 106 -6.31 -15.63 -3.87
N GLY A 107 -6.61 -16.34 -4.95
CA GLY A 107 -7.92 -16.95 -5.22
C GLY A 107 -8.95 -16.01 -5.85
N ALA A 108 -8.68 -14.70 -5.93
CA ALA A 108 -9.57 -13.78 -6.65
C ALA A 108 -9.37 -13.90 -8.17
N GLN A 109 -10.44 -13.67 -8.93
CA GLN A 109 -10.35 -13.53 -10.39
C GLN A 109 -9.83 -12.14 -10.77
N ILE A 110 -8.97 -12.11 -11.80
CA ILE A 110 -8.44 -10.88 -12.37
C ILE A 110 -8.55 -10.93 -13.89
N LYS A 111 -8.91 -9.80 -14.50
CA LYS A 111 -8.90 -9.61 -15.95
C LYS A 111 -8.00 -8.44 -16.28
N LEU A 112 -6.90 -8.71 -16.96
CA LEU A 112 -5.92 -7.74 -17.44
C LEU A 112 -6.09 -7.56 -18.95
N MET A 113 -6.14 -6.32 -19.41
CA MET A 113 -6.19 -5.95 -20.82
C MET A 113 -4.88 -5.29 -21.22
N GLY A 114 -4.15 -5.93 -22.12
CA GLY A 114 -3.08 -5.28 -22.88
C GLY A 114 -3.55 -4.89 -24.27
N ASP A 115 -2.69 -4.21 -25.01
CA ASP A 115 -3.03 -3.70 -26.35
C ASP A 115 -3.38 -4.81 -27.35
N SER A 116 -2.76 -5.99 -27.18
CA SER A 116 -2.90 -7.11 -28.10
C SER A 116 -3.62 -8.32 -27.51
N ALA A 117 -3.74 -8.42 -26.19
CA ALA A 117 -4.25 -9.60 -25.53
C ALA A 117 -5.06 -9.28 -24.27
N VAL A 118 -6.06 -10.12 -24.00
CA VAL A 118 -6.85 -10.07 -22.78
C VAL A 118 -6.59 -11.33 -21.97
N ILE A 119 -6.15 -11.11 -20.74
CA ILE A 119 -5.72 -12.12 -19.77
C ILE A 119 -6.82 -12.24 -18.71
N SER A 120 -7.45 -13.40 -18.53
CA SER A 120 -8.47 -13.60 -17.48
C SER A 120 -8.21 -14.85 -16.65
N GLY A 121 -7.78 -14.70 -15.41
CA GLY A 121 -7.32 -15.83 -14.61
C GLY A 121 -7.57 -15.68 -13.12
N THR A 122 -7.12 -16.68 -12.37
CA THR A 122 -7.17 -16.68 -10.91
C THR A 122 -5.81 -16.29 -10.34
N ILE A 123 -5.77 -15.34 -9.40
CA ILE A 123 -4.53 -14.94 -8.74
C ILE A 123 -4.01 -16.10 -7.88
N LEU A 124 -2.81 -16.59 -8.17
CA LEU A 124 -2.15 -17.63 -7.37
C LEU A 124 -1.40 -17.03 -6.19
N ASN A 125 -0.66 -15.96 -6.43
CA ASN A 125 0.17 -15.32 -5.42
C ASN A 125 0.29 -13.82 -5.70
N VAL A 126 0.43 -13.04 -4.62
CA VAL A 126 0.69 -11.60 -4.64
C VAL A 126 1.88 -11.35 -3.71
N GLU A 127 3.00 -10.95 -4.30
CA GLU A 127 4.21 -10.56 -3.58
C GLU A 127 4.38 -9.05 -3.72
N GLN A 128 4.74 -8.35 -2.65
CA GLN A 128 5.19 -6.95 -2.77
C GLN A 128 6.59 -6.96 -3.38
N ASP A 129 6.74 -6.25 -4.51
CA ASP A 129 8.00 -6.17 -5.23
C ASP A 129 8.78 -4.99 -4.60
N PHE A 130 9.79 -5.29 -3.77
CA PHE A 130 10.65 -4.30 -3.13
C PHE A 130 11.65 -3.68 -4.11
#